data_AF-A0A6J8C0V8-F1
#
_entry.id   AF-A0A6J8C0V8-F1
#
_cell.length_a   1.000
_cell.length_b   1.000
_cell.length_c   1.000
_cell.angle_alpha   90.00
_cell.angle_beta   90.00
_cell.angle_gamma   90.00
#
_symmetry.space_group_name_H-M   'P 1'
#
loop_
_entity.id
_entity.type
_entity.pdbx_description
1 polymer ?
#
loop_
_entity_poly.entity_id
_entity_poly.type
_entity_poly.pdbx_seq_one_letter_code
_entity_poly.pdbx_strand_id
1 'polypeptide(L)'
;MVECSCCGSGVLEVKCPLSIAHTIPSHENRTYLVKEGSNTTLQRNHNYYTQIHGQMAICNKQWCDFFVFTKHGHHLERILFQKDYWEKIVSNLENFFLKYVVVELLTQDIKKKVAHTETSSGTKSNTDSIPLLAISTCKPTKPTQAKGKKL
;
A
#
# COMPACT_ATOMS: atom_id res chain seq x y z
N MET A 1 -11.65 10.84 -5.05
CA MET A 1 -12.96 10.23 -4.70
C MET A 1 -13.72 9.98 -5.99
N VAL A 2 -14.70 9.08 -5.95
CA VAL A 2 -15.59 8.73 -7.06
C VAL A 2 -17.04 8.87 -6.62
N GLU A 3 -17.96 9.10 -7.55
CA GLU A 3 -19.39 9.28 -7.26
C GLU A 3 -20.20 8.19 -7.98
N CYS A 4 -21.15 7.55 -7.26
CA CYS A 4 -22.24 6.78 -7.85
C CYS A 4 -23.56 7.52 -7.61
N SER A 5 -24.38 7.64 -8.65
CA SER A 5 -25.78 8.08 -8.49
C SER A 5 -26.58 7.21 -7.50
N CYS A 6 -26.17 5.96 -7.33
CA CYS A 6 -26.79 4.95 -6.48
C CYS A 6 -26.28 4.92 -5.03
N CYS A 7 -24.96 5.14 -4.82
CA CYS A 7 -24.27 4.90 -3.55
C CYS A 7 -23.63 6.17 -2.98
N GLY A 8 -23.79 7.32 -3.63
CA GLY A 8 -23.14 8.58 -3.26
C GLY A 8 -21.64 8.54 -3.52
N SER A 9 -20.88 9.21 -2.64
CA SER A 9 -19.43 9.39 -2.77
C SER A 9 -18.65 8.23 -2.15
N GLY A 10 -17.59 7.78 -2.82
CA GLY A 10 -16.72 6.69 -2.38
C GLY A 10 -15.23 6.94 -2.63
N VAL A 11 -14.41 6.03 -2.12
CA VAL A 11 -12.96 5.98 -2.37
C VAL A 11 -12.69 5.15 -3.63
N LEU A 12 -11.60 5.45 -4.33
CA LEU A 12 -11.08 4.62 -5.41
C LEU A 12 -9.61 4.33 -5.11
N GLU A 13 -9.26 3.05 -4.98
CA GLU A 13 -7.89 2.57 -4.78
C GLU A 13 -7.43 1.84 -6.03
N VAL A 14 -6.48 2.43 -6.79
CA VAL A 14 -6.00 1.88 -8.06
C VAL A 14 -4.63 1.20 -7.87
N LYS A 15 -4.48 -0.01 -8.42
CA LYS A 15 -3.21 -0.73 -8.53
C LYS A 15 -2.91 -1.06 -9.99
N CYS A 16 -1.68 -0.78 -10.43
CA CYS A 16 -1.21 -1.09 -11.79
C CYS A 16 0.08 -1.93 -11.73
N PRO A 17 0.00 -3.23 -11.39
CA PRO A 17 1.18 -4.01 -11.06
C PRO A 17 1.95 -4.46 -12.32
N LEU A 18 3.14 -3.89 -12.53
CA LEU A 18 3.97 -4.10 -13.73
C LEU A 18 4.26 -5.57 -14.05
N SER A 19 4.44 -6.42 -13.05
CA SER A 19 4.77 -7.85 -13.26
C SER A 19 3.66 -8.66 -13.93
N ILE A 20 2.44 -8.11 -14.11
CA ILE A 20 1.37 -8.71 -14.94
C ILE A 20 0.86 -7.73 -15.99
N ALA A 21 1.67 -6.76 -16.40
CA ALA A 21 1.23 -5.78 -17.40
C ALA A 21 0.67 -6.42 -18.68
N HIS A 22 1.02 -7.68 -18.96
CA HIS A 22 0.60 -8.42 -20.14
C HIS A 22 -0.51 -9.48 -19.90
N THR A 23 -1.11 -9.55 -18.71
CA THR A 23 -2.18 -10.52 -18.41
C THR A 23 -3.34 -9.86 -17.67
N ILE A 24 -4.50 -10.53 -17.63
CA ILE A 24 -5.65 -10.08 -16.85
C ILE A 24 -5.39 -10.35 -15.36
N PRO A 25 -5.61 -9.39 -14.45
CA PRO A 25 -5.50 -9.64 -13.01
C PRO A 25 -6.40 -10.79 -12.54
N SER A 26 -5.82 -11.76 -11.84
CA SER A 26 -6.55 -12.89 -11.26
C SER A 26 -5.85 -13.45 -10.03
N HIS A 27 -6.53 -14.33 -9.30
CA HIS A 27 -5.96 -15.07 -8.17
C HIS A 27 -4.77 -15.96 -8.56
N GLU A 28 -4.65 -16.36 -9.83
CA GLU A 28 -3.53 -17.18 -10.33
C GLU A 28 -2.23 -16.39 -10.45
N ASN A 29 -2.32 -15.08 -10.65
CA ASN A 29 -1.15 -14.22 -10.89
C ASN A 29 -0.96 -13.14 -9.82
N ARG A 30 -1.87 -13.00 -8.86
CA ARG A 30 -1.77 -12.08 -7.73
C ARG A 30 -2.13 -12.75 -6.42
N THR A 31 -1.16 -12.79 -5.51
CA THR A 31 -1.30 -13.38 -4.17
C THR A 31 -2.32 -12.66 -3.29
N TYR A 32 -2.59 -11.37 -3.57
CA TYR A 32 -3.61 -10.61 -2.85
C TYR A 32 -5.02 -10.81 -3.42
N LEU A 33 -5.20 -11.54 -4.52
CA LEU A 33 -6.50 -11.91 -5.05
C LEU A 33 -6.77 -13.39 -4.74
N VAL A 34 -7.98 -13.70 -4.30
CA VAL A 34 -8.44 -15.06 -3.99
C VAL A 34 -9.70 -15.38 -4.77
N LYS A 35 -9.93 -16.67 -5.01
CA LYS A 35 -11.16 -17.15 -5.65
C LYS A 35 -12.19 -17.50 -4.58
N GLU A 36 -13.35 -16.86 -4.63
CA GLU A 36 -14.50 -17.14 -3.78
C GLU A 36 -15.68 -17.55 -4.67
N GLY A 37 -15.87 -18.86 -4.83
CA GLY A 37 -16.83 -19.43 -5.77
C GLY A 37 -16.47 -19.12 -7.23
N SER A 38 -17.35 -18.41 -7.93
CA SER A 38 -17.10 -17.91 -9.29
C SER A 38 -16.41 -16.55 -9.34
N ASN A 39 -16.27 -15.88 -8.19
CA ASN A 39 -15.75 -14.52 -8.13
C ASN A 39 -14.27 -14.51 -7.70
N THR A 40 -13.55 -13.48 -8.12
CA THR A 40 -12.22 -13.16 -7.58
C THR A 40 -12.38 -11.95 -6.67
N THR A 41 -11.80 -11.97 -5.48
CA THR A 41 -11.90 -10.91 -4.46
C THR A 41 -10.53 -10.63 -3.84
N LEU A 42 -10.37 -9.46 -3.23
CA LEU A 42 -9.21 -9.07 -2.45
C LEU A 42 -9.18 -9.87 -1.15
N GLN A 43 -8.04 -10.51 -0.89
CA GLN A 43 -7.81 -11.27 0.32
C GLN A 43 -7.95 -10.38 1.57
N ARG A 44 -8.85 -10.75 2.50
CA ARG A 44 -9.23 -9.93 3.65
C ARG A 44 -8.12 -9.72 4.69
N ASN A 45 -7.10 -10.59 4.70
CA ASN A 45 -5.92 -10.47 5.55
C ASN A 45 -4.73 -9.75 4.86
N HIS A 46 -4.88 -9.30 3.61
CA HIS A 46 -3.84 -8.59 2.89
C HIS A 46 -3.80 -7.09 3.27
N ASN A 47 -2.61 -6.49 3.26
CA ASN A 47 -2.39 -5.10 3.67
C ASN A 47 -3.24 -4.08 2.91
N TYR A 48 -3.58 -4.34 1.66
CA TYR A 48 -4.49 -3.46 0.89
C TYR A 48 -5.89 -3.38 1.50
N TYR A 49 -6.38 -4.45 2.12
CA TYR A 49 -7.70 -4.44 2.76
C TYR A 49 -7.69 -3.49 3.98
N THR A 50 -6.62 -3.53 4.78
CA THR A 50 -6.37 -2.58 5.89
C THR A 50 -6.23 -1.15 5.37
N GLN A 51 -5.45 -0.93 4.29
CA GLN A 51 -5.23 0.39 3.69
C GLN A 51 -6.54 1.03 3.25
N ILE A 52 -7.40 0.26 2.57
CA ILE A 52 -8.71 0.69 2.08
C ILE A 52 -9.64 1.08 3.24
N HIS A 53 -9.66 0.30 4.33
CA HIS A 53 -10.45 0.65 5.52
C HIS A 53 -9.96 1.94 6.19
N GLY A 54 -8.65 2.15 6.26
CA GLY A 54 -8.08 3.41 6.75
C GLY A 54 -8.49 4.60 5.90
N GLN A 55 -8.41 4.49 4.57
CA GLN A 55 -8.85 5.55 3.65
C GLN A 55 -10.35 5.85 3.81
N MET A 56 -11.20 4.81 3.88
CA MET A 56 -12.64 4.98 4.09
C MET A 56 -12.95 5.65 5.43
N ALA A 57 -12.27 5.26 6.51
CA ALA A 57 -12.46 5.86 7.83
C ALA A 57 -12.04 7.33 7.86
N ILE A 58 -10.84 7.65 7.36
CA ILE A 58 -10.29 9.01 7.33
C ILE A 58 -11.17 9.94 6.49
N CYS A 59 -11.64 9.46 5.33
CA CYS A 59 -12.47 10.25 4.42
C CYS A 59 -13.97 10.20 4.75
N ASN A 60 -14.38 9.50 5.81
CA ASN A 60 -15.78 9.25 6.16
C ASN A 60 -16.62 8.72 4.98
N LYS A 61 -16.19 7.61 4.38
CA LYS A 61 -16.85 6.95 3.25
C LYS A 61 -17.25 5.52 3.60
N GLN A 62 -18.35 5.07 3.02
CA GLN A 62 -18.94 3.76 3.32
C GLN A 62 -18.55 2.67 2.32
N TRP A 63 -17.87 3.04 1.24
CA TRP A 63 -17.42 2.11 0.22
C TRP A 63 -16.17 2.61 -0.51
N CYS A 64 -15.43 1.64 -1.05
CA CYS A 64 -14.27 1.85 -1.90
C CYS A 64 -14.33 0.91 -3.09
N ASP A 65 -14.03 1.42 -4.28
CA ASP A 65 -13.75 0.59 -5.44
C ASP A 65 -12.25 0.25 -5.45
N PHE A 66 -11.92 -1.03 -5.32
CA PHE A 66 -10.57 -1.55 -5.50
C PHE A 66 -10.39 -1.95 -6.96
N PHE A 67 -9.54 -1.23 -7.67
CA PHE A 67 -9.36 -1.38 -9.12
C PHE A 67 -7.92 -1.80 -9.45
N VAL A 68 -7.76 -3.01 -9.97
CA VAL A 68 -6.46 -3.50 -10.47
C VAL A 68 -6.48 -3.44 -11.99
N PHE A 69 -5.61 -2.64 -12.58
CA PHE A 69 -5.58 -2.41 -14.02
C PHE A 69 -4.31 -2.97 -14.68
N THR A 70 -4.48 -3.54 -15.86
CA THR A 70 -3.41 -3.83 -16.82
C THR A 70 -3.90 -3.46 -18.22
N LYS A 71 -2.99 -3.40 -19.20
CA LYS A 71 -3.38 -3.16 -20.60
C LYS A 71 -4.18 -4.32 -21.25
N HIS A 72 -4.32 -5.46 -20.57
CA HIS A 72 -5.06 -6.63 -21.10
C HIS A 72 -6.40 -6.87 -20.38
N GLY A 73 -6.65 -6.18 -19.28
CA GLY A 73 -7.90 -6.30 -18.55
C GLY A 73 -7.81 -5.67 -17.17
N HIS A 74 -8.82 -5.91 -16.35
CA HIS A 74 -8.89 -5.36 -15.01
C HIS A 74 -9.60 -6.31 -14.05
N HIS A 75 -9.38 -6.08 -12.77
CA HIS A 75 -10.22 -6.59 -11.69
C HIS A 75 -10.80 -5.38 -10.96
N LEU A 76 -12.11 -5.40 -10.72
CA LEU A 76 -12.83 -4.38 -9.97
C LEU A 76 -13.64 -5.07 -8.87
N GLU A 77 -13.45 -4.64 -7.64
CA GLU A 77 -14.26 -5.06 -6.49
C GLU A 77 -14.74 -3.84 -5.72
N ARG A 78 -16.03 -3.79 -5.38
CA ARG A 78 -16.55 -2.84 -4.40
C ARG A 78 -16.44 -3.43 -3.00
N ILE A 79 -15.71 -2.73 -2.14
CA ILE A 79 -15.50 -3.07 -0.74
C ILE A 79 -16.33 -2.12 0.12
N LEU A 80 -17.16 -2.68 1.00
CA LEU A 80 -17.95 -1.91 1.96
C LEU A 80 -17.16 -1.69 3.25
N PHE A 81 -17.40 -0.56 3.90
CA PHE A 81 -16.80 -0.25 5.18
C PHE A 81 -17.30 -1.22 6.26
N GLN A 82 -16.36 -1.89 6.94
CA GLN A 82 -16.65 -2.82 8.04
C GLN A 82 -16.23 -2.20 9.37
N LYS A 83 -17.20 -1.73 10.15
CA LYS A 83 -16.97 -1.03 11.43
C LYS A 83 -16.19 -1.90 12.41
N ASP A 84 -16.61 -3.14 12.64
CA ASP A 84 -15.95 -4.07 13.57
C ASP A 84 -14.51 -4.40 13.17
N TYR A 85 -14.21 -4.38 11.87
CA TYR A 85 -12.86 -4.56 11.37
C TYR A 85 -12.01 -3.31 11.60
N TRP A 86 -12.58 -2.13 11.35
CA TRP A 86 -11.93 -0.86 11.61
C TRP A 86 -11.59 -0.67 13.09
N GLU A 87 -12.49 -1.02 14.02
CA GLU A 87 -12.24 -0.93 15.46
C GLU A 87 -11.01 -1.74 15.90
N LYS A 88 -10.79 -2.92 15.30
CA LYS A 88 -9.58 -3.73 15.54
C LYS A 88 -8.32 -3.02 15.04
N ILE A 89 -8.40 -2.34 13.89
CA ILE A 89 -7.29 -1.55 13.36
C ILE A 89 -6.99 -0.38 14.29
N VAL A 90 -8.02 0.36 14.74
CA VAL A 90 -7.86 1.49 15.66
C VAL A 90 -7.18 1.06 16.95
N SER A 91 -7.61 -0.05 17.56
CA SER A 91 -6.96 -0.55 18.78
C SER A 91 -5.46 -0.85 18.57
N ASN A 92 -5.08 -1.43 17.44
CA ASN A 92 -3.67 -1.66 17.10
C ASN A 92 -2.91 -0.35 16.88
N LEU A 93 -3.53 0.64 16.22
CA LEU A 93 -2.94 1.96 15.99
C LEU A 93 -2.76 2.75 17.28
N GLU A 94 -3.73 2.72 18.19
CA GLU A 94 -3.64 3.33 19.52
C GLU A 94 -2.50 2.73 20.33
N ASN A 95 -2.42 1.40 20.37
CA ASN A 95 -1.32 0.69 21.02
C ASN A 95 0.04 1.08 20.42
N PHE A 96 0.14 1.11 19.09
CA PHE A 96 1.37 1.54 18.42
C PHE A 96 1.74 2.99 18.74
N PHE A 97 0.75 3.89 18.71
CA PHE A 97 0.93 5.30 18.98
C PHE A 97 1.43 5.53 20.42
N LEU A 98 0.75 4.98 21.42
CA LEU A 98 1.11 5.17 22.82
C LEU A 98 2.45 4.50 23.18
N LYS A 99 2.69 3.28 22.69
CA LYS A 99 3.87 2.50 23.08
C LYS A 99 5.15 2.93 22.38
N TYR A 100 5.07 3.39 21.14
CA TYR A 100 6.25 3.70 20.33
C TYR A 100 6.34 5.17 19.94
N VAL A 101 5.26 5.74 19.41
CA VAL A 101 5.29 7.13 18.89
C VAL A 101 5.41 8.14 20.03
N VAL A 102 4.52 8.06 21.03
CA VAL A 102 4.55 8.97 22.18
C VAL A 102 5.87 8.84 22.95
N VAL A 103 6.34 7.61 23.16
CA VAL A 103 7.62 7.37 23.85
C VAL A 103 8.77 8.03 23.10
N GLU A 104 8.90 7.81 21.79
CA GLU A 104 9.98 8.43 21.00
C GLU A 104 9.86 9.96 20.96
N LEU A 105 8.64 10.52 20.89
CA LEU A 105 8.44 11.97 20.91
C LEU A 105 8.95 12.60 22.21
N LEU A 106 8.82 11.90 23.34
CA LEU A 106 9.26 12.38 24.65
C LEU A 106 10.75 12.12 24.90
N THR A 107 11.23 10.92 24.59
CA THR A 107 12.61 10.53 24.95
C THR A 107 13.63 10.90 23.88
N GLN A 108 13.22 10.95 22.61
CA GLN A 108 14.08 11.16 21.44
C GLN A 108 15.24 10.15 21.37
N ASP A 109 15.04 8.93 21.87
CA ASP A 109 16.12 7.95 22.01
C ASP A 109 16.61 7.46 20.65
N ILE A 110 15.73 7.36 19.64
CA ILE A 110 16.14 7.03 18.28
C ILE A 110 17.03 8.16 17.74
N LYS A 111 16.65 9.43 17.91
CA LYS A 111 17.47 10.57 17.46
C LYS A 111 18.86 10.58 18.11
N LYS A 112 18.92 10.35 19.44
CA LYS A 112 20.20 10.29 20.17
C LYS A 112 21.10 9.18 19.66
N LYS A 113 20.55 7.97 19.42
CA LYS A 113 21.31 6.81 18.90
C LYS A 113 21.86 7.07 17.50
N VAL A 114 21.07 7.68 16.63
CA VAL A 114 21.51 8.04 15.27
C VAL A 114 22.66 9.06 15.34
N ALA A 115 22.52 10.12 16.14
CA ALA A 115 23.56 11.14 16.30
C ALA A 115 24.88 10.59 16.89
N HIS A 116 24.80 9.64 17.83
CA HIS A 116 26.00 9.02 18.42
C HIS A 116 26.72 8.08 17.44
N THR A 117 25.99 7.46 16.51
CA THR A 117 26.56 6.57 15.50
C THR A 117 27.40 7.37 14.48
N GLU A 118 27.05 8.63 14.23
CA GLU A 118 27.79 9.52 13.33
C GLU A 118 29.07 10.10 13.96
N THR A 119 29.19 10.11 15.29
CA THR A 119 30.34 10.72 15.99
C THR A 119 31.48 9.73 16.27
N SER A 120 31.29 8.43 16.06
CA SER A 120 32.28 7.37 16.33
C SER A 120 32.92 6.77 15.08
N SER A 121 32.99 7.50 13.95
CA SER A 121 33.76 7.08 12.77
C SER A 121 35.09 7.86 12.65
N GLY A 122 35.94 7.66 13.65
CA GLY A 122 37.37 7.94 13.58
C GLY A 122 38.17 6.64 13.72
N THR A 123 38.54 6.04 12.57
CA THR A 123 39.62 5.05 12.35
C THR A 123 39.28 3.54 12.26
N LYS A 124 39.50 3.02 11.02
CA LYS A 124 39.87 1.65 10.54
C LYS A 124 38.80 0.55 10.28
N SER A 125 38.67 0.24 8.97
CA SER A 125 38.50 -1.07 8.26
C SER A 125 38.21 -2.33 9.09
N ASN A 126 37.32 -3.27 8.74
CA ASN A 126 37.22 -4.06 7.50
C ASN A 126 35.92 -4.92 7.51
N THR A 127 35.41 -5.27 6.31
CA THR A 127 34.51 -6.40 5.91
C THR A 127 33.48 -6.97 6.90
N ASP A 128 32.18 -6.69 6.68
CA ASP A 128 31.17 -7.63 6.15
C ASP A 128 29.73 -7.18 6.47
N SER A 129 28.98 -6.93 5.39
CA SER A 129 27.53 -7.14 5.22
C SER A 129 26.56 -6.72 6.34
N ILE A 130 25.97 -5.53 6.21
CA ILE A 130 24.61 -5.26 6.71
C ILE A 130 23.77 -4.80 5.50
N PRO A 131 22.67 -5.49 5.14
CA PRO A 131 21.83 -5.06 4.03
C PRO A 131 21.01 -3.85 4.49
N LEU A 132 21.40 -2.68 3.99
CA LEU A 132 20.58 -1.48 3.99
C LEU A 132 19.28 -1.82 3.26
N LEU A 133 18.12 -1.67 3.92
CA LEU A 133 16.82 -1.74 3.25
C LEU A 133 16.83 -0.75 2.09
N ALA A 134 16.99 -1.28 0.88
CA ALA A 134 16.89 -0.52 -0.35
C ALA A 134 15.44 -0.04 -0.48
N ILE A 135 15.22 1.21 -0.11
CA ILE A 135 14.11 1.99 -0.64
C ILE A 135 14.34 2.01 -2.15
N SER A 136 13.59 1.18 -2.87
CA SER A 136 13.56 1.16 -4.33
C SER A 136 13.05 2.51 -4.81
N THR A 137 13.97 3.45 -4.99
CA THR A 137 13.71 4.69 -5.71
C THR A 137 13.65 4.32 -7.18
N CYS A 138 12.43 4.28 -7.74
CA CYS A 138 12.25 4.19 -9.18
C CYS A 138 12.92 5.41 -9.82
N LYS A 139 14.01 5.19 -10.56
CA LYS A 139 14.58 6.20 -11.45
C LYS A 139 13.56 6.53 -12.56
N PRO A 140 13.31 7.82 -12.86
CA PRO A 140 12.47 8.20 -13.99
C PRO A 140 13.15 7.77 -15.30
N THR A 141 12.51 6.89 -16.06
CA THR A 141 12.88 6.57 -17.43
C THR A 141 12.42 7.68 -18.37
N LYS A 142 13.29 8.11 -19.28
CA LYS A 142 12.97 9.09 -20.33
C LYS A 142 11.82 8.59 -21.21
N PRO A 143 10.97 9.48 -21.72
CA PRO A 143 9.88 9.10 -22.62
C PRO A 143 10.44 8.59 -23.96
N THR A 144 10.15 7.33 -24.29
CA THR A 144 10.39 6.79 -25.63
C THR A 144 9.27 7.24 -26.54
N GLN A 145 9.63 7.90 -27.66
CA GLN A 145 8.69 8.39 -28.66
C GLN A 145 7.81 7.25 -29.22
N ALA A 146 6.49 7.43 -29.16
CA ALA A 146 5.54 6.55 -29.83
C ALA A 146 5.57 6.82 -31.34
N LYS A 147 5.95 5.82 -32.13
CA LYS A 147 5.69 5.84 -33.58
C LYS A 147 4.20 5.61 -33.81
N GLY A 148 3.54 6.62 -34.37
CA GLY A 148 2.13 6.57 -34.73
C GLY A 148 1.84 5.46 -35.74
N LYS A 149 0.72 4.76 -35.54
CA LYS A 149 0.01 4.08 -36.62
C LYS A 149 -1.27 4.86 -36.88
N LYS A 150 -1.41 5.29 -38.13
CA LYS A 150 -2.60 5.94 -38.68
C LYS A 150 -3.80 4.98 -38.59
N LEU A 151 -4.96 5.63 -38.49
CA LEU A 151 -6.33 5.13 -38.49
C LEU A 151 -6.55 3.85 -39.31
#